data_AF-A0A920QKA2-F1
#
_entry.id   AF-A0A920QKA2-F1
#
_cell.length_a   1.000
_cell.length_b   1.000
_cell.length_c   1.000
_cell.angle_alpha   90.00
_cell.angle_beta   90.00
_cell.angle_gamma   90.00
#
_symmetry.space_group_name_H-M   'P 1'
#
loop_
_entity.id
_entity.type
_entity.pdbx_description
1 polymer ?
#
loop_
_entity_poly.entity_id
_entity_poly.type
_entity_poly.pdbx_seq_one_letter_code
_entity_poly.pdbx_strand_id
1 'polypeptide(L)' 'MKVPFIINEDGERILDGTAGLWCVNVGHGRKELAEEAKKQREKLAYVIPIMTSDPAVELSEKCLI' A
#
# COMPACT_ATOMS: atom_id res chain seq x y z
N MET A 1 1.14 -13.76 4.72
CA MET A 1 1.95 -13.02 5.71
C MET A 1 0.98 -12.15 6.48
N LYS A 2 0.80 -12.40 7.79
CA LYS A 2 -0.07 -11.59 8.66
C LYS A 2 0.82 -11.03 9.75
N VAL A 3 0.72 -9.72 9.97
CA VAL A 3 1.44 -8.95 10.99
C VAL A 3 1.54 -9.65 12.34
N PRO A 4 2.58 -9.33 13.15
CA PRO A 4 3.63 -8.32 12.93
C PRO A 4 5.01 -8.90 12.55
N PHE A 5 5.12 -9.78 11.53
CA PHE A 5 6.40 -10.45 11.24
C PHE A 5 6.89 -10.29 9.80
N ILE A 6 8.21 -10.16 9.64
CA ILE A 6 8.95 -10.36 8.39
C ILE A 6 9.67 -11.70 8.42
N ILE A 7 10.09 -12.19 7.25
CA ILE A 7 10.83 -13.44 7.10
C ILE A 7 12.14 -13.11 6.38
N ASN A 8 13.28 -13.49 6.97
CA ASN A 8 14.59 -13.34 6.32
C ASN A 8 14.85 -14.50 5.33
N GLU A 9 15.97 -14.43 4.63
CA GLU A 9 16.43 -15.43 3.66
C GLU A 9 16.57 -16.85 4.25
N ASP A 10 16.89 -16.93 5.55
CA ASP A 10 17.02 -18.19 6.29
C ASP A 10 15.67 -18.76 6.78
N GLY A 11 14.57 -18.04 6.54
CA GLY A 11 13.22 -18.45 6.92
C GLY A 11 12.82 -18.09 8.35
N GLU A 12 13.64 -17.33 9.07
CA GLU A 12 13.36 -16.90 10.44
C GLU A 12 12.31 -15.80 10.47
N ARG A 13 11.38 -15.90 11.43
CA ARG A 13 10.34 -14.88 11.65
C ARG A 13 10.84 -13.83 12.62
N ILE A 14 10.92 -12.59 12.15
CA ILE A 14 11.39 -11.44 12.94
C ILE A 14 10.19 -10.51 13.20
N LEU A 15 10.00 -10.11 14.45
CA LEU A 15 8.98 -9.12 14.83
C LEU A 15 9.36 -7.77 14.22
N ASP A 16 8.48 -7.24 13.38
CA ASP A 16 8.59 -5.88 12.85
C ASP A 16 8.04 -4.88 13.88
N GLY A 17 8.87 -4.52 14.85
CA GLY A 17 8.52 -3.63 15.95
C GLY A 17 8.37 -2.15 15.54
N THR A 18 8.86 -1.77 14.36
CA THR A 18 8.86 -0.39 13.86
C THR A 18 7.89 -0.18 12.69
N ALA A 19 7.13 -1.22 12.31
CA ALA A 19 6.28 -1.22 11.11
C ALA A 19 7.07 -0.76 9.87
N GLY A 20 8.23 -1.38 9.65
CA GLY A 20 9.25 -0.95 8.69
C GLY A 20 9.94 0.32 9.19
N LEU A 21 9.78 1.42 8.46
CA LEU A 21 10.19 2.75 8.90
C LEU A 21 8.94 3.59 9.20
N TRP A 22 8.13 3.13 10.16
CA TRP A 22 6.88 3.78 10.59
C TRP A 22 5.83 3.94 9.48
N CYS A 23 5.82 3.04 8.49
CA CYS A 23 5.00 3.18 7.29
C CYS A 23 4.05 2.01 7.01
N VAL A 24 4.26 0.85 7.63
CA VAL A 24 3.46 -0.36 7.38
C VAL A 24 2.28 -0.47 8.37
N ASN A 25 1.50 0.60 8.51
CA ASN A 25 0.49 0.73 9.57
C ASN A 25 -0.65 -0.29 9.48
N VAL A 26 -1.01 -0.71 8.26
CA VAL A 26 -2.05 -1.73 8.00
C VAL A 26 -1.50 -3.15 7.89
N GLY A 27 -0.19 -3.30 8.10
CA GLY A 27 0.52 -4.55 8.09
C GLY A 27 0.97 -5.08 6.73
N HIS A 28 1.90 -6.02 6.76
CA HIS A 28 2.48 -6.67 5.59
C HIS A 28 1.51 -7.63 4.89
N GLY A 29 1.69 -7.81 3.57
CA GLY A 29 1.04 -8.89 2.82
C GLY A 29 -0.46 -8.71 2.54
N ARG A 30 -0.97 -7.48 2.54
CA ARG A 30 -2.37 -7.17 2.22
C ARG A 30 -2.63 -7.35 0.72
N LYS A 31 -3.10 -8.55 0.34
CA LYS A 31 -3.37 -8.93 -1.06
C LYS A 31 -4.28 -7.94 -1.79
N GLU A 32 -5.32 -7.47 -1.10
CA GLU A 32 -6.24 -6.43 -1.58
C GLU A 32 -5.51 -5.18 -2.11
N LEU A 33 -4.55 -4.64 -1.35
CA LEU A 33 -3.79 -3.44 -1.76
C LEU A 33 -2.96 -3.71 -3.02
N ALA A 34 -2.38 -4.90 -3.14
CA ALA A 34 -1.62 -5.29 -4.32
C ALA A 34 -2.53 -5.44 -5.56
N GLU A 35 -3.71 -6.02 -5.39
CA GLU A 35 -4.70 -6.21 -6.46
C GLU A 35 -5.28 -4.87 -6.95
N GLU A 36 -5.67 -3.97 -6.05
CA GLU A 36 -6.17 -2.64 -6.43
C GLU A 36 -5.09 -1.79 -7.11
N ALA A 37 -3.85 -1.82 -6.60
CA ALA A 37 -2.73 -1.15 -7.24
C ALA A 37 -2.45 -1.72 -8.65
N LYS A 38 -2.60 -3.04 -8.85
CA LYS A 38 -2.47 -3.65 -10.18
C LYS A 38 -3.56 -3.14 -11.13
N LYS A 39 -4.84 -3.23 -10.74
CA LYS A 39 -5.98 -2.78 -11.55
C LYS A 39 -5.80 -1.32 -12.00
N GLN A 40 -5.42 -0.43 -11.07
CA GLN A 40 -5.23 0.97 -11.40
C GLN A 40 -4.05 1.16 -12.36
N ARG A 41 -2.93 0.46 -12.19
CA ARG A 41 -1.79 0.56 -13.11
C ARG A 41 -2.12 0.05 -14.52
N GLU A 42 -2.95 -0.99 -14.64
CA GLU A 42 -3.43 -1.49 -15.95
C GLU A 42 -4.38 -0.49 -16.64
N LYS A 43 -5.20 0.24 -15.88
CA LYS A 43 -6.08 1.30 -16.40
C LYS A 43 -5.32 2.58 -16.74
N LEU A 44 -4.51 3.08 -15.80
CA LEU A 44 -3.81 4.36 -15.87
C LEU A 44 -2.72 4.44 -14.77
N ALA A 45 -1.46 4.22 -15.13
CA ALA A 45 -0.35 4.21 -14.19
C ALA A 45 0.07 5.60 -13.69
N TYR A 46 -0.06 6.64 -14.52
CA TYR A 46 0.38 8.00 -14.19
C TYR A 46 -0.31 9.05 -15.07
N VAL A 47 -0.50 10.25 -14.51
CA VAL A 47 -0.86 11.47 -15.23
C VAL A 47 0.02 12.62 -14.75
N ILE A 48 0.25 13.63 -15.60
CA ILE A 48 1.05 14.80 -15.25
C ILE A 48 0.37 15.64 -14.14
N PRO A 49 1.11 16.45 -13.36
CA PRO A 49 0.58 17.13 -12.16
C PRO A 49 -0.60 18.11 -12.37
N ILE A 50 -0.87 18.54 -13.61
CA ILE A 50 -2.01 19.42 -13.94
C ILE A 50 -3.28 18.66 -14.33
N MET A 51 -3.23 17.32 -14.34
CA MET A 51 -4.35 16.44 -14.63
C MET A 51 -4.75 15.66 -13.37
N THR A 52 -5.94 15.06 -13.39
CA THR A 52 -6.47 14.25 -12.28
C THR A 52 -6.86 12.84 -12.73
N SER A 53 -7.25 12.01 -11.77
CA SER A 53 -7.80 10.66 -11.98
C SER A 53 -8.89 10.39 -10.95
N ASP A 54 -9.85 9.52 -11.29
CA ASP A 54 -10.96 9.16 -10.40
C ASP A 54 -10.49 8.81 -8.96
N PRO A 55 -9.44 7.97 -8.77
CA PRO A 55 -8.96 7.64 -7.42
C PRO A 55 -8.37 8.82 -6.65
N ALA A 56 -7.78 9.80 -7.33
CA ALA A 56 -7.24 10.99 -6.69
C ALA A 56 -8.36 11.92 -6.18
N VAL A 57 -9.46 12.00 -6.93
CA VAL A 57 -10.67 12.73 -6.51
C VAL A 57 -11.31 12.04 -5.30
N GLU A 58 -11.53 10.73 -5.38
CA GLU A 58 -12.15 9.95 -4.30
C GLU A 58 -11.31 10.00 -3.00
N LEU A 59 -9.98 9.91 -3.11
CA LEU A 59 -9.09 10.05 -1.95
C LEU A 59 -9.18 11.45 -1.34
N SER A 60 -9.25 12.49 -2.17
CA SER A 60 -9.36 13.88 -1.70
C SER A 60 -10.64 14.08 -0.90
N GLU A 61 -11.77 13.56 -1.38
CA GLU A 61 -13.05 13.61 -0.66
C GLU A 61 -12.98 12.89 0.70
N LYS A 62 -12.33 11.73 0.77
CA LYS A 62 -12.16 10.96 2.02
C LYS A 62 -11.27 11.65 3.05
N CYS A 63 -10.31 12.46 2.61
CA CYS A 63 -9.38 13.16 3.50
C CYS A 63 -9.90 14.52 3.99
N LEU A 64 -10.98 15.05 3.40
CA LEU A 64 -11.55 16.36 3.74
C LEU A 64 -12.57 16.31 4.89
N ILE A 65 -12.89 15.12 5.38
CA ILE A 65 -13.78 14.85 6.54
C ILE A 65 -12.99 14.20 7.68
#